data_AF-A0A6B2LS69-F1
#
_entry.id   AF-A0A6B2LS69-F1
#
_cell.length_a   1.000
_cell.length_b   1.000
_cell.length_c   1.000
_cell.angle_alpha   90.00
_cell.angle_beta   90.00
_cell.angle_gamma   90.00
#
_symmetry.space_group_name_H-M   'P 1'
#
loop_
_entity.id
_entity.type
_entity.pdbx_description
1 polymer ?
#
loop_
_entity_poly.entity_id
_entity_poly.type
_entity_poly.pdbx_seq_one_letter_code
_entity_poly.pdbx_strand_id
1 'polypeptide(L)'
;MLDVQSKSIKSKFHLYIKPVVNPELTSFCIQLTGITQDMVDNGTQLENALEQHHQWLIDNHLIDSETHKKTKNWMYLTCGDWD
;
A
#
# COMPACT_ATOMS: atom_id res chain seq x y z
N MET A 1 0.30 2.91 -9.33
CA MET A 1 -0.59 2.79 -10.50
C MET A 1 0.20 2.88 -11.79
N LEU A 2 0.19 1.81 -12.58
CA LEU A 2 0.74 1.77 -13.94
C LEU A 2 -0.39 2.03 -14.93
N ASP A 3 -0.20 2.98 -15.84
CA ASP A 3 -1.05 3.07 -17.03
C ASP A 3 -0.51 2.16 -18.11
N VAL A 4 -1.34 1.21 -18.56
CA VAL A 4 -0.93 0.16 -19.50
C VAL A 4 -0.74 0.73 -20.92
N GLN A 5 -1.55 1.71 -21.30
CA GLN A 5 -1.48 2.30 -22.65
C GLN A 5 -0.18 3.10 -22.83
N SER A 6 0.12 4.01 -21.91
CA SER A 6 1.33 4.83 -21.98
C SER A 6 2.57 4.16 -21.38
N LYS A 7 2.45 2.95 -20.83
CA LYS A 7 3.54 2.18 -20.18
C LYS A 7 4.31 2.99 -19.13
N SER A 8 3.59 3.83 -18.38
CA SER A 8 4.20 4.75 -17.42
C SER A 8 3.52 4.69 -16.07
N ILE A 9 4.29 4.84 -14.99
CA ILE A 9 3.74 4.97 -13.65
C ILE A 9 3.08 6.35 -13.51
N LYS A 10 1.78 6.37 -13.23
CA LYS A 10 1.01 7.61 -13.06
C LYS A 10 0.94 8.08 -11.61
N SER A 11 1.02 7.15 -10.67
CA SER A 11 0.88 7.44 -9.25
C SER A 11 1.54 6.34 -8.41
N LYS A 12 1.97 6.66 -7.20
CA LYS A 12 2.54 5.73 -6.22
C LYS A 12 1.89 5.99 -4.86
N PHE A 13 1.60 4.92 -4.13
CA PHE A 13 1.15 4.95 -2.75
C PHE A 13 2.11 4.07 -1.95
N HIS A 14 2.63 4.60 -0.84
CA HIS A 14 3.60 3.91 0.00
C HIS A 14 3.45 4.41 1.43
N LEU A 15 3.32 3.48 2.38
CA LEU A 15 3.32 3.75 3.81
C LEU A 15 4.09 2.64 4.53
N TYR A 16 4.75 2.98 5.64
CA TYR A 16 5.24 2.00 6.61
C TYR A 16 4.16 1.72 7.65
N ILE A 17 4.00 0.45 8.02
CA ILE A 17 3.02 0.00 9.01
C ILE A 17 3.73 -0.30 10.32
N LYS A 18 3.16 0.15 11.43
CA LYS A 18 3.59 -0.19 12.78
C LYS A 18 2.97 -1.54 13.20
N PRO A 19 3.76 -2.61 13.35
CA PRO A 19 3.23 -3.91 13.76
C PRO A 19 2.72 -3.86 15.21
N VAL A 20 1.57 -4.51 15.46
CA VAL A 20 0.98 -4.57 16.80
C VAL A 20 1.35 -5.85 17.55
N VAL A 21 1.43 -6.99 16.85
CA VAL A 21 1.68 -8.30 17.47
C VAL A 21 3.16 -8.51 17.81
N ASN A 22 4.05 -8.19 16.87
CA ASN A 22 5.51 -8.25 17.05
C ASN A 22 6.11 -6.89 16.67
N PRO A 23 6.10 -5.89 17.58
CA PRO A 23 6.51 -4.52 17.26
C PRO A 23 8.01 -4.37 16.98
N GLU A 24 8.84 -5.21 17.61
CA GLU A 24 10.30 -5.20 17.46
C GLU A 24 10.72 -6.05 16.27
N LEU A 25 11.36 -5.43 15.28
CA LEU A 25 11.89 -6.13 14.10
C LEU A 25 13.14 -6.93 14.47
N THR A 26 13.21 -8.17 14.01
CA THR A 26 14.44 -8.97 14.15
C THR A 26 15.53 -8.47 13.21
N SER A 27 16.80 -8.68 13.56
CA SER A 27 17.93 -8.33 12.69
C SER A 27 17.84 -8.98 11.31
N PHE A 28 17.29 -10.21 11.22
CA PHE A 28 17.05 -10.88 9.94
C PHE A 28 16.02 -10.11 9.08
N CYS A 29 14.89 -9.71 9.66
CA CYS A 29 13.85 -8.96 8.94
C CYS A 29 14.38 -7.61 8.43
N ILE A 30 15.16 -6.89 9.26
CA ILE A 30 15.79 -5.63 8.89
C ILE A 30 16.77 -5.84 7.73
N GLN A 31 17.64 -6.86 7.80
CA GLN A 31 18.61 -7.15 6.74
C GLN A 31 17.95 -7.58 5.42
N LEU A 32 16.87 -8.36 5.49
CA LEU A 32 16.17 -8.85 4.31
C LEU A 32 15.39 -7.73 3.59
N THR A 33 14.74 -6.85 4.35
CA THR A 33 13.80 -5.85 3.79
C THR A 33 14.39 -4.45 3.67
N GLY A 34 15.44 -4.13 4.44
CA GLY A 34 15.98 -2.78 4.58
C GLY A 34 15.14 -1.84 5.45
N ILE A 35 14.01 -2.31 6.00
CA ILE A 35 13.13 -1.51 6.86
C ILE A 35 13.72 -1.46 8.27
N THR A 36 13.88 -0.25 8.83
CA THR A 36 14.43 -0.05 10.18
C THR A 36 13.34 0.00 11.24
N GLN A 37 13.73 -0.17 12.52
CA GLN A 37 12.81 -0.02 13.65
C GLN A 37 12.18 1.39 13.66
N ASP A 38 12.98 2.44 13.44
CA ASP A 38 12.49 3.81 13.38
C ASP A 38 11.42 4.02 12.28
N MET A 39 11.52 3.33 11.14
CA MET A 39 10.51 3.44 10.06
C MET A 39 9.16 2.88 10.48
N VAL A 40 9.13 1.73 11.17
CA VAL A 40 7.89 1.11 11.62
C VAL A 40 7.36 1.77 12.90
N ASP A 41 8.22 2.27 13.77
CA ASP A 41 7.83 2.97 14.99
C ASP A 41 7.08 4.28 14.70
N ASN A 42 7.53 4.98 13.65
CA ASN A 42 6.88 6.16 13.07
C ASN A 42 5.87 5.83 11.97
N GLY A 43 5.64 4.54 11.71
CA GLY A 43 4.65 4.05 10.75
C GLY A 43 3.22 4.28 11.23
N THR A 44 2.26 4.05 10.33
CA THR A 44 0.84 4.14 10.66
C THR A 44 0.27 2.78 11.10
N GLN A 45 -0.90 2.79 11.73
CA GLN A 45 -1.62 1.54 12.01
C GLN A 45 -2.19 0.95 10.72
N LEU A 46 -2.34 -0.38 10.66
CA LEU A 46 -2.79 -1.09 9.47
C LEU A 46 -4.17 -0.61 9.01
N GLU A 47 -5.09 -0.41 9.95
CA GLU A 47 -6.46 0.04 9.69
C GLU A 47 -6.45 1.41 9.00
N ASN A 48 -5.67 2.35 9.54
CA ASN A 48 -5.52 3.69 8.97
C ASN A 48 -4.83 3.65 7.59
N ALA A 49 -3.89 2.73 7.36
CA ALA A 49 -3.26 2.58 6.06
C ALA A 49 -4.23 2.07 5.00
N LEU A 50 -5.11 1.13 5.36
CA LEU A 50 -6.15 0.62 4.47
C LEU A 50 -7.16 1.71 4.12
N GLU A 51 -7.56 2.54 5.09
CA GLU A 51 -8.39 3.72 4.84
C GLU A 51 -7.71 4.73 3.91
N GLN A 52 -6.43 5.04 4.16
CA GLN A 52 -5.65 5.93 3.28
C GLN A 52 -5.46 5.35 1.88
N HIS A 53 -5.29 4.04 1.75
CA HIS A 53 -5.21 3.37 0.46
C HIS A 53 -6.55 3.45 -0.28
N HIS A 54 -7.67 3.25 0.41
CA HIS A 54 -9.01 3.41 -0.14
C HIS A 54 -9.25 4.84 -0.62
N GLN A 55 -8.85 5.83 0.18
CA GLN A 55 -8.91 7.23 -0.21
C GLN A 55 -8.04 7.51 -1.44
N TRP A 56 -6.83 6.95 -1.51
CA TRP A 56 -5.98 7.08 -2.69
C TRP A 56 -6.63 6.51 -3.96
N LEU A 57 -7.39 5.41 -3.87
CA LEU A 57 -8.16 4.89 -5.01
C LEU A 57 -9.26 5.88 -5.47
N ILE A 58 -9.93 6.55 -4.53
CA ILE A 58 -10.93 7.59 -4.81
C ILE A 58 -10.27 8.78 -5.50
N ASP A 59 -9.16 9.28 -4.95
CA ASP A 59 -8.43 10.46 -5.46
C ASP A 59 -7.87 10.22 -6.87
N ASN A 60 -7.54 8.98 -7.21
CA ASN A 60 -7.08 8.60 -8.55
C ASN A 60 -8.24 8.23 -9.50
N HIS A 61 -9.49 8.42 -9.06
CA HIS A 61 -10.70 8.10 -9.82
C HIS A 61 -10.72 6.65 -10.32
N LEU A 62 -10.34 5.71 -9.45
CA LEU A 62 -10.37 4.26 -9.71
C LEU A 62 -11.62 3.60 -9.13
N ILE A 63 -12.14 4.17 -8.05
CA ILE A 63 -13.41 3.79 -7.42
C ILE A 63 -14.24 5.05 -7.12
N ASP A 64 -15.53 4.85 -6.97
CA ASP A 64 -16.49 5.89 -6.59
C ASP A 64 -16.50 6.09 -5.07
N SER A 65 -16.61 7.34 -4.63
CA SER A 65 -16.52 7.69 -3.20
C SER A 65 -17.71 7.20 -2.38
N GLU A 66 -18.90 7.09 -2.98
CA GLU A 66 -20.12 6.71 -2.27
C GLU A 66 -20.41 5.21 -2.40
N THR A 67 -20.31 4.69 -3.63
CA THR A 67 -20.67 3.30 -3.94
C THR A 67 -19.50 2.33 -3.81
N HIS A 68 -18.26 2.84 -3.74
CA HIS A 68 -17.01 2.07 -3.75
C HIS A 68 -16.84 1.12 -4.94
N LYS A 69 -17.65 1.29 -5.99
CA LYS A 69 -17.56 0.52 -7.23
C LYS A 69 -16.45 1.07 -8.10
N LYS A 70 -15.84 0.20 -8.90
CA LYS A 70 -14.85 0.61 -9.90
C LYS A 70 -15.46 1.59 -10.90
N THR A 71 -14.78 2.71 -11.12
CA THR A 71 -15.14 3.71 -12.15
C THR A 71 -14.40 3.47 -13.47
N LYS A 72 -13.33 2.66 -13.44
CA LYS A 72 -12.50 2.29 -14.59
C LYS A 72 -12.16 0.80 -14.54
N ASN A 73 -11.75 0.24 -15.67
CA ASN A 73 -11.21 -1.12 -15.73
C ASN A 73 -9.76 -1.14 -15.25
N TRP A 74 -9.50 -1.80 -14.12
CA TRP A 74 -8.18 -1.98 -13.54
C TRP A 74 -8.14 -3.26 -12.70
N MET A 75 -6.94 -3.75 -12.40
CA MET A 75 -6.71 -4.91 -11.54
C MET A 75 -5.47 -4.72 -10.68
N TYR A 76 -5.40 -5.45 -9.56
CA TYR A 76 -4.14 -5.62 -8.83
C TYR A 76 -3.26 -6.61 -9.59
N LEU A 77 -1.96 -6.37 -9.52
CA LEU A 77 -0.93 -7.25 -10.06
C LEU A 77 0.14 -7.41 -8.98
N THR A 78 0.43 -8.66 -8.64
CA THR A 78 1.35 -9.07 -7.57
C THR A 78 2.42 -10.02 -8.15
N CYS A 79 3.49 -10.27 -7.41
CA CYS A 79 4.56 -11.17 -7.83
C CYS A 79 4.42 -12.53 -7.14
N GLY A 80 3.37 -13.26 -7.48
CA GLY A 80 2.96 -14.50 -6.79
C GLY A 80 1.60 -14.33 -6.09
N ASP A 81 1.21 -15.34 -5.32
CA ASP A 81 -0.06 -15.43 -4.60
C ASP A 81 0.07 -15.19 -3.08
N TRP A 82 1.26 -14.79 -2.62
CA TRP A 82 1.55 -14.55 -1.20
C TRP A 82 1.22 -13.13 -0.73
N ASP A 83 1.07 -12.19 -1.66
CA ASP A 83 0.68 -10.80 -1.40
C ASP A 83 -0.80 -10.68 -1.00
#